data_AF-A0A6B3HEK4-F1
#
_entry.id   AF-A0A6B3HEK4-F1
#
_cell.length_a   1.000
_cell.length_b   1.000
_cell.length_c   1.000
_cell.angle_alpha   90.00
_cell.angle_beta   90.00
_cell.angle_gamma   90.00
#
_symmetry.space_group_name_H-M   'P 1'
#
loop_
_entity.id
_entity.type
_entity.pdbx_description
1 polymer ?
#
loop_
_entity_poly.entity_id
_entity_poly.type
_entity_poly.pdbx_seq_one_letter_code
_entity_poly.pdbx_strand_id
1 'polypeptide(L)'
;MARRYDPERRTRIIDAALRVIAADGIAGLSHRTVAAEADVPLGSTTYHFGSLDELLTAALRRSNENFAQALRDSEVGGAVPSGEGTGAGLADELTRVLGEWFAGERGAIELEYELYLAALRRPALRPVAAEWT
;
A
#
# COMPACT_ATOMS: atom_id res chain seq x y z
N MET A 1 26.14 -9.24 -23.11
CA MET A 1 25.19 -8.12 -22.86
C MET A 1 25.26 -7.76 -21.39
N ALA A 2 25.73 -6.55 -21.06
CA ALA A 2 25.79 -6.09 -19.67
C ALA A 2 24.37 -5.99 -19.10
N ARG A 3 24.14 -6.68 -17.96
CA ARG A 3 22.89 -6.60 -17.21
C ARG A 3 22.78 -5.16 -16.69
N ARG A 4 22.08 -4.30 -17.43
CA ARG A 4 21.89 -2.89 -17.07
C ARG A 4 21.11 -2.87 -15.75
N TYR A 5 21.81 -2.53 -14.67
CA TYR A 5 21.21 -2.30 -13.36
C TYR A 5 20.18 -1.19 -13.53
N ASP A 6 18.91 -1.56 -13.34
CA ASP A 6 17.78 -0.65 -13.37
C ASP A 6 17.38 -0.44 -11.91
N PRO A 7 17.82 0.67 -11.28
CA PRO A 7 17.60 0.90 -9.85
C PRO A 7 16.11 0.98 -9.48
N GLU A 8 15.26 1.32 -10.45
CA GLU A 8 13.82 1.48 -10.25
C GLU A 8 13.03 0.19 -10.51
N ARG A 9 13.69 -0.88 -10.97
CA ARG A 9 13.04 -2.14 -11.30
C ARG A 9 12.26 -2.73 -10.14
N ARG A 10 12.83 -2.68 -8.94
CA ARG A 10 12.16 -3.17 -7.72
C ARG A 10 10.89 -2.38 -7.46
N THR A 11 10.95 -1.05 -7.56
CA THR A 11 9.78 -0.16 -7.38
C THR A 11 8.71 -0.41 -8.43
N ARG A 12 9.07 -0.54 -9.71
CA ARG A 12 8.10 -0.86 -10.78
C ARG A 12 7.37 -2.18 -10.55
N ILE A 13 8.06 -3.20 -10.03
CA ILE A 13 7.45 -4.49 -9.67
C ILE A 13 6.46 -4.31 -8.51
N ILE A 14 6.78 -3.49 -7.51
CA ILE A 14 5.88 -3.21 -6.37
C ILE A 14 4.65 -2.44 -6.84
N ASP A 15 4.83 -1.38 -7.64
CA ASP A 15 3.71 -0.58 -8.14
C ASP A 15 2.81 -1.42 -9.07
N ALA A 16 3.39 -2.35 -9.84
CA ALA A 16 2.62 -3.33 -10.62
C ALA A 16 1.85 -4.30 -9.72
N ALA A 17 2.42 -4.77 -8.62
CA ALA A 17 1.70 -5.59 -7.66
C ALA A 17 0.49 -4.87 -7.07
N LEU A 18 0.61 -3.58 -6.74
CA LEU A 18 -0.54 -2.77 -6.29
C LEU A 18 -1.63 -2.67 -7.35
N ARG A 19 -1.27 -2.49 -8.63
CA ARG A 19 -2.25 -2.46 -9.73
C ARG A 19 -2.96 -3.81 -9.93
N VAL A 20 -2.23 -4.93 -9.84
CA VAL A 20 -2.84 -6.27 -9.90
C VAL A 20 -3.82 -6.47 -8.75
N ILE A 21 -3.46 -6.08 -7.52
CA ILE A 21 -4.34 -6.24 -6.35
C ILE A 21 -5.57 -5.35 -6.49
N ALA A 22 -5.40 -4.10 -6.94
CA ALA A 22 -6.53 -3.19 -7.15
C ALA A 22 -7.51 -3.71 -8.22
N ALA A 23 -7.04 -4.46 -9.22
CA ALA A 23 -7.87 -4.98 -10.31
C ALA A 23 -8.49 -6.36 -9.98
N ASP A 24 -7.68 -7.29 -9.45
CA ASP A 24 -8.02 -8.72 -9.33
C ASP A 24 -8.01 -9.22 -7.88
N GLY A 25 -7.79 -8.33 -6.91
CA GLY A 25 -7.57 -8.67 -5.50
C GLY A 25 -6.26 -9.42 -5.25
N ILE A 26 -5.99 -9.73 -3.99
CA ILE A 26 -4.79 -10.47 -3.57
C ILE A 26 -4.79 -11.90 -4.15
N ALA A 27 -5.96 -12.47 -4.44
CA ALA A 27 -6.07 -13.78 -5.08
C ALA A 27 -5.50 -13.78 -6.51
N GLY A 28 -5.55 -12.65 -7.23
CA GLY A 28 -4.95 -12.48 -8.56
C GLY A 28 -3.42 -12.28 -8.53
N LEU A 29 -2.83 -12.08 -7.35
CA LEU A 29 -1.41 -11.79 -7.24
C LEU A 29 -0.54 -13.06 -7.39
N SER A 30 0.38 -13.01 -8.35
CA SER A 30 1.43 -13.99 -8.55
C SER A 30 2.65 -13.33 -9.19
N HIS A 31 3.83 -13.96 -9.10
CA HIS A 31 5.01 -13.47 -9.83
C HIS A 31 4.75 -13.31 -11.33
N ARG A 32 3.89 -14.16 -11.92
CA ARG A 32 3.56 -14.11 -13.34
C ARG A 32 2.66 -12.93 -13.68
N THR A 33 1.59 -12.71 -12.91
CA THR A 33 0.67 -11.58 -13.13
C THR A 33 1.38 -10.25 -12.92
N VAL A 34 2.24 -10.15 -11.91
CA VAL A 34 3.05 -8.94 -11.67
C VAL A 34 4.12 -8.74 -12.73
N ALA A 35 4.78 -9.80 -13.21
CA ALA A 35 5.76 -9.68 -14.29
C ALA A 35 5.12 -9.15 -15.58
N ALA A 36 3.91 -9.62 -15.90
CA ALA A 36 3.13 -9.13 -17.03
C ALA A 36 2.74 -7.65 -16.83
N GLU A 37 2.21 -7.30 -15.67
CA GLU A 37 1.79 -5.93 -15.34
C GLU A 37 2.95 -4.92 -15.28
N ALA A 38 4.14 -5.36 -14.87
CA ALA A 38 5.34 -4.52 -14.81
C ALA A 38 6.11 -4.44 -16.14
N ASP A 39 5.69 -5.20 -17.16
CA ASP A 39 6.42 -5.42 -18.41
C ASP A 39 7.89 -5.82 -18.15
N VAL A 40 8.07 -6.87 -17.35
CA VAL A 40 9.40 -7.43 -17.03
C VAL A 40 9.44 -8.94 -17.21
N PRO A 41 10.62 -9.52 -17.49
CA PRO A 41 10.77 -10.98 -17.46
C PRO A 41 10.41 -11.54 -16.08
N LEU A 42 9.74 -12.70 -16.04
CA LEU A 42 9.38 -13.41 -14.80
C LEU A 42 10.58 -13.55 -13.84
N GLY A 43 11.76 -13.86 -14.37
CA GLY A 43 13.00 -13.96 -13.60
C GLY A 43 13.42 -12.68 -12.88
N SER A 44 12.91 -11.51 -13.29
CA SER A 44 13.14 -10.25 -12.57
C SER A 44 12.35 -10.21 -11.26
N THR A 45 11.09 -10.65 -11.28
CA THR A 45 10.25 -10.67 -10.08
C THR A 45 10.81 -11.63 -9.04
N THR A 46 11.23 -12.83 -9.43
CA THR A 46 11.81 -13.83 -8.52
C THR A 46 13.23 -13.49 -8.06
N TYR A 47 13.95 -12.65 -8.82
CA TYR A 47 15.24 -12.10 -8.40
C TYR A 47 15.09 -11.05 -7.30
N HIS A 48 14.05 -10.21 -7.36
CA HIS A 48 13.82 -9.15 -6.37
C HIS A 48 12.98 -9.58 -5.16
N PHE A 49 12.15 -10.61 -5.32
CA PHE A 49 11.25 -11.14 -4.30
C PHE A 49 11.31 -12.66 -4.35
N GLY A 50 11.93 -13.27 -3.35
CA GLY A 50 12.10 -14.73 -3.27
C GLY A 50 10.81 -15.48 -2.98
N SER A 51 9.77 -14.77 -2.51
CA SER A 51 8.44 -15.32 -2.27
C SER A 51 7.33 -14.30 -2.57
N LEU A 52 6.11 -14.81 -2.72
CA LEU A 52 4.92 -13.98 -2.84
C LEU A 52 4.67 -13.16 -1.56
N ASP A 53 5.02 -13.71 -0.40
CA ASP A 53 4.88 -13.01 0.88
C ASP A 53 5.84 -11.82 0.97
N GLU A 54 7.07 -11.94 0.48
CA GLU A 54 8.00 -10.81 0.39
C GLU A 54 7.48 -9.70 -0.52
N LEU A 55 6.88 -10.07 -1.66
CA LEU A 55 6.27 -9.11 -2.58
C LEU A 55 5.04 -8.42 -1.96
N LEU A 56 4.16 -9.19 -1.31
CA LEU A 56 2.99 -8.66 -0.60
C LEU A 56 3.41 -7.73 0.55
N THR A 57 4.46 -8.08 1.28
CA THR A 57 5.01 -7.25 2.36
C THR A 57 5.49 -5.91 1.82
N ALA A 58 6.19 -5.92 0.68
CA ALA A 58 6.65 -4.70 0.03
C ALA A 58 5.49 -3.87 -0.54
N ALA A 59 4.46 -4.51 -1.09
CA ALA A 59 3.24 -3.85 -1.56
C ALA A 59 2.48 -3.19 -0.41
N LEU A 60 2.26 -3.89 0.71
CA LEU A 60 1.63 -3.32 1.91
C LEU A 60 2.40 -2.10 2.41
N ARG A 61 3.72 -2.17 2.51
CA ARG A 61 4.55 -1.03 2.91
C ARG A 61 4.41 0.17 1.96
N ARG A 62 4.38 -0.08 0.65
CA ARG A 62 4.18 0.97 -0.36
C ARG A 62 2.78 1.58 -0.30
N SER A 63 1.75 0.77 -0.06
CA SER A 63 0.37 1.23 0.14
C SER A 63 0.29 2.16 1.35
N ASN A 64 0.91 1.76 2.46
CA ASN A 64 1.03 2.55 3.68
C ASN A 64 1.75 3.89 3.42
N GLU A 65 2.87 3.88 2.70
CA GLU A 65 3.57 5.11 2.32
C GLU A 65 2.69 6.05 1.47
N ASN A 66 1.98 5.49 0.49
CA ASN A 66 1.08 6.25 -0.39
C ASN A 66 -0.08 6.85 0.40
N PHE A 67 -0.68 6.10 1.33
CA PHE A 67 -1.73 6.61 2.19
C PHE A 67 -1.25 7.71 3.12
N ALA A 68 -0.10 7.52 3.79
CA ALA A 68 0.49 8.54 4.65
C ALA A 68 0.80 9.82 3.86
N GLN A 69 1.19 9.71 2.60
CA GLN A 69 1.39 10.84 1.70
C GLN A 69 0.06 11.54 1.36
N ALA A 70 -0.97 10.78 0.99
CA ALA A 70 -2.30 11.33 0.71
C ALA A 70 -2.88 12.08 1.91
N LEU A 71 -2.71 11.56 3.13
CA LEU A 71 -3.09 12.27 4.35
C LEU A 71 -2.33 13.58 4.55
N ARG A 72 -1.00 13.58 4.33
CA ARG A 72 -0.19 14.81 4.43
C ARG A 72 -0.61 15.87 3.41
N ASP A 73 -0.95 15.45 2.20
CA ASP A 73 -1.32 16.35 1.10
C ASP A 73 -2.78 16.83 1.21
N SER A 74 -3.62 16.10 1.94
CA SER A 74 -4.98 16.55 2.27
C SER A 74 -4.97 17.68 3.31
N GLU A 75 -5.98 18.55 3.29
CA GLU A 75 -6.13 19.64 4.28
C GLU A 75 -6.27 19.12 5.72
N VAL A 76 -6.46 17.80 5.91
CA VAL A 76 -6.33 17.07 7.18
C VAL A 76 -4.92 17.11 7.77
N GLY A 77 -3.88 16.94 6.95
CA GLY A 77 -2.49 16.89 7.43
C GLY A 77 -2.02 18.20 8.07
N GLY A 78 -2.64 19.32 7.72
CA GLY A 78 -2.41 20.64 8.32
C GLY A 78 -3.27 20.95 9.56
N ALA A 79 -4.26 20.11 9.85
CA ALA A 79 -5.32 20.40 10.81
C ALA A 79 -5.24 19.58 12.11
N VAL A 80 -4.14 18.85 12.38
CA VAL A 80 -3.89 18.32 13.73
C VAL A 80 -3.29 19.45 14.56
N PRO A 81 -4.07 20.17 15.38
CA PRO A 81 -3.51 21.23 16.21
C PRO A 81 -2.62 20.53 17.24
N SER A 82 -1.38 20.98 17.36
CA SER A 82 -0.57 20.64 18.54
C SER A 82 -1.40 21.05 19.76
N GLY A 83 -1.74 20.06 20.58
CA GLY A 83 -2.97 20.02 21.34
C GLY A 83 -3.30 21.27 22.17
N GLU A 84 -4.54 21.74 22.02
CA GLU A 84 -5.24 22.62 22.98
C GLU A 84 -6.78 22.54 22.86
N GLY A 85 -7.31 21.53 22.16
CA GLY A 85 -8.75 21.34 21.96
C GLY A 85 -9.38 20.37 22.96
N THR A 86 -10.54 20.72 23.52
CA THR A 86 -11.40 19.78 24.27
C THR A 86 -11.76 18.56 23.41
N GLY A 87 -11.96 17.38 24.01
CA GLY A 87 -12.18 16.12 23.29
C GLY A 87 -13.31 16.10 22.24
N ALA A 88 -14.22 17.10 22.26
CA ALA A 88 -15.19 17.32 21.20
C ALA A 88 -14.54 17.69 19.85
N GLY A 89 -13.48 18.50 19.86
CA GLY A 89 -12.77 18.89 18.63
C GLY A 89 -12.04 17.73 17.95
N LEU A 90 -11.56 16.75 18.71
CA LEU A 90 -10.93 15.55 18.15
C LEU A 90 -11.94 14.64 17.44
N ALA A 91 -13.15 14.50 18.01
CA ALA A 91 -14.20 13.68 17.41
C ALA A 91 -14.72 14.29 16.10
N ASP A 92 -14.93 15.61 16.08
CA ASP A 92 -15.33 16.34 14.88
C ASP A 92 -14.25 16.27 13.79
N GLU A 93 -12.98 16.40 14.19
CA GLU A 93 -11.85 16.28 13.26
C GLU A 93 -11.75 14.86 12.70
N LEU A 94 -11.78 13.82 13.53
CA LEU A 94 -11.79 12.43 13.07
C LEU A 94 -12.96 12.15 12.12
N THR A 95 -14.13 12.72 12.39
CA THR A 95 -15.30 12.61 11.52
C THR A 95 -15.05 13.25 10.16
N ARG A 96 -14.44 14.43 10.14
CA ARG A 96 -14.05 15.13 8.90
C ARG A 96 -13.01 14.34 8.12
N VAL A 97 -11.94 13.87 8.77
CA VAL A 97 -10.88 13.06 8.16
C VAL A 97 -11.45 11.80 7.51
N LEU A 98 -12.22 11.03 8.29
CA LEU A 98 -12.83 9.80 7.79
C LEU A 98 -13.84 10.12 6.67
N GLY A 99 -14.59 11.22 6.77
CA GLY A 99 -15.52 11.66 5.74
C GLY A 99 -14.83 11.99 4.41
N GLU A 100 -13.77 12.77 4.43
CA GLU A 100 -12.96 13.09 3.25
C GLU A 100 -12.28 11.86 2.68
N TRP A 101 -11.75 11.00 3.57
CA TRP A 101 -11.11 9.75 3.17
C TRP A 101 -12.10 8.81 2.45
N PHE A 102 -13.27 8.55 3.04
CA PHE A 102 -14.31 7.71 2.43
C PHE A 102 -14.98 8.35 1.20
N ALA A 103 -14.92 9.67 1.06
CA ALA A 103 -15.41 10.38 -0.12
C ALA A 103 -14.44 10.35 -1.31
N GLY A 104 -13.18 9.96 -1.09
CA GLY A 104 -12.15 9.83 -2.12
C GLY A 104 -12.33 8.61 -3.05
N GLU A 105 -11.27 8.26 -3.77
CA GLU A 105 -11.26 7.09 -4.65
C GLU A 105 -11.40 5.79 -3.83
N ARG A 106 -12.59 5.16 -3.88
CA ARG A 106 -12.86 3.88 -3.19
C ARG A 106 -11.80 2.81 -3.42
N GLY A 107 -11.23 2.75 -4.61
CA GLY A 107 -10.23 1.75 -4.97
C GLY A 107 -8.97 1.81 -4.09
N ALA A 108 -8.56 3.00 -3.64
CA ALA A 108 -7.39 3.14 -2.76
C ALA A 108 -7.67 2.58 -1.36
N ILE A 109 -8.85 2.86 -0.82
CA ILE A 109 -9.33 2.30 0.45
C ILE A 109 -9.45 0.79 0.36
N GLU A 110 -10.12 0.28 -0.68
CA GLU A 110 -10.34 -1.16 -0.87
C GLU A 110 -9.01 -1.91 -0.92
N LEU A 111 -8.02 -1.40 -1.68
CA LEU A 111 -6.67 -1.94 -1.76
C LEU A 111 -5.97 -1.97 -0.39
N GLU A 112 -6.00 -0.86 0.34
CA GLU A 112 -5.35 -0.74 1.65
C GLU A 112 -5.97 -1.71 2.67
N TYR A 113 -7.30 -1.73 2.76
CA TYR A 113 -8.02 -2.63 3.68
C TYR A 113 -7.84 -4.10 3.29
N GLU A 114 -7.80 -4.44 2.00
CA GLU A 114 -7.54 -5.81 1.57
C GLU A 114 -6.14 -6.27 2.00
N LEU A 115 -5.12 -5.43 1.80
CA LEU A 115 -3.74 -5.70 2.21
C LEU A 115 -3.60 -5.80 3.74
N TYR A 116 -4.25 -4.91 4.48
CA TYR A 116 -4.23 -4.93 5.94
C TYR A 116 -4.90 -6.19 6.50
N LEU A 117 -6.11 -6.51 6.03
CA LEU A 117 -6.87 -7.68 6.50
C LEU A 117 -6.23 -9.01 6.08
N ALA A 118 -5.42 -9.02 5.03
CA ALA A 118 -4.64 -10.20 4.66
C ALA A 118 -3.70 -10.67 5.78
N ALA A 119 -3.24 -9.78 6.66
CA ALA A 119 -2.40 -10.12 7.81
C ALA A 119 -3.09 -11.05 8.83
N LEU A 120 -4.43 -11.13 8.83
CA LEU A 120 -5.19 -12.09 9.65
C LEU A 120 -4.88 -13.54 9.26
N ARG A 121 -4.69 -13.80 7.97
CA ARG A 121 -4.47 -15.14 7.41
C ARG A 121 -3.03 -15.37 6.94
N ARG A 122 -2.22 -14.31 6.77
CA ARG A 122 -0.81 -14.37 6.38
C ARG A 122 0.09 -13.78 7.48
N PRO A 123 0.68 -14.61 8.35
CA PRO A 123 1.53 -14.14 9.45
C PRO A 123 2.70 -13.25 9.02
N ALA A 124 3.23 -13.45 7.80
CA ALA A 124 4.33 -12.66 7.25
C ALA A 124 4.01 -11.16 7.13
N LEU A 125 2.73 -10.79 6.98
CA LEU A 125 2.31 -9.38 6.83
C LEU A 125 2.10 -8.67 8.17
N ARG A 126 2.00 -9.41 9.29
CA ARG A 126 1.69 -8.84 10.61
C ARG A 126 2.68 -7.78 11.09
N PRO A 127 4.01 -7.93 10.91
CA PRO A 127 4.94 -6.88 11.34
C PRO A 127 4.65 -5.54 10.65
N VAL A 128 4.39 -5.56 9.34
CA VAL A 128 4.10 -4.34 8.57
C VAL A 128 2.71 -3.80 8.87
N ALA A 129 1.71 -4.67 9.09
CA ALA A 129 0.40 -4.23 9.55
C ALA A 129 0.46 -3.57 10.94
N ALA A 130 1.34 -4.06 11.83
CA ALA A 130 1.53 -3.48 13.16
C ALA A 130 2.29 -2.15 13.13
N GLU A 131 3.16 -1.90 12.14
CA GLU A 131 3.84 -0.59 11.96
C GLU A 131 2.84 0.56 11.69
N TRP A 132 1.61 0.24 11.33
CA TRP A 132 0.55 1.21 11.03
C TRP A 132 -0.25 1.68 12.26
N THR A 133 -0.20 0.93 13.35
CA THR A 133 -0.94 1.17 14.61
C THR A 133 -0.03 1.68 15.71
#